data_AF-A0AA43XLK1-F1
#
_entry.id   AF-A0AA43XLK1-F1
#
_cell.length_a   1.000
_cell.length_b   1.000
_cell.length_c   1.000
_cell.angle_alpha   90.00
_cell.angle_beta   90.00
_cell.angle_gamma   90.00
#
_symmetry.space_group_name_H-M   'P 1'
#
loop_
_entity.id
_entity.type
_entity.pdbx_description
1 polymer ?
#
loop_
_entity_poly.entity_id
_entity_poly.type
_entity_poly.pdbx_seq_one_letter_code
_entity_poly.pdbx_strand_id
1 'polypeptide(L)'
;MEVENTLGAKQGQRVLVEIEYPKISSSAFYVYIIPLVAMIIGVLVGLRVGQNIGYEAFAEIISVVTGLIFLVLSYLLLSLLDKRRKNNLQEESRIQMKEIIKEKEE
;
A
#
# COMPACT_ATOMS: atom_id res chain seq x y z
N MET A 1 15.32 -16.95 -17.19
CA MET A 1 13.90 -16.60 -16.99
C MET A 1 13.10 -17.61 -17.78
N GLU A 2 12.17 -18.29 -17.13
CA GLU A 2 11.32 -19.33 -17.72
C GLU A 2 9.87 -18.85 -17.61
N VAL A 3 9.09 -19.05 -18.67
CA VAL A 3 7.68 -18.63 -18.75
C VAL A 3 6.89 -19.82 -19.27
N GLU A 4 5.76 -20.11 -18.63
CA GLU A 4 4.90 -21.21 -19.06
C GLU A 4 4.37 -20.96 -20.48
N ASN A 5 4.41 -22.00 -21.30
CA ASN A 5 3.92 -21.95 -22.67
C ASN A 5 2.39 -22.13 -22.70
N THR A 6 1.65 -21.12 -22.25
CA THR A 6 0.18 -21.12 -22.22
C THR A 6 -0.45 -21.09 -23.62
N LEU A 7 0.29 -20.62 -24.64
CA LEU A 7 -0.21 -20.47 -26.01
C LEU A 7 0.21 -21.61 -26.96
N GLY A 8 0.95 -22.62 -26.47
CA GLY A 8 1.40 -23.74 -27.30
C GLY A 8 2.41 -23.37 -28.39
N ALA A 9 3.22 -22.34 -28.16
CA ALA A 9 4.28 -21.89 -29.07
C ALA A 9 5.29 -23.02 -29.35
N LYS A 10 5.72 -23.14 -30.61
CA LYS A 10 6.72 -24.12 -31.06
C LYS A 10 8.11 -23.49 -31.11
N GLN A 11 9.15 -24.34 -31.10
CA GLN A 11 10.53 -23.88 -31.28
C GLN A 11 10.67 -23.09 -32.58
N GLY A 12 11.35 -21.95 -32.51
CA GLY A 12 11.53 -21.02 -33.63
C GLY A 12 10.47 -19.91 -33.74
N GLN A 13 9.35 -20.01 -33.01
CA GLN A 13 8.36 -18.93 -32.97
C GLN A 13 8.77 -17.85 -31.99
N ARG A 14 8.63 -16.58 -32.41
CA ARG A 14 8.81 -15.43 -31.53
C ARG A 14 7.53 -15.22 -30.73
N VAL A 15 7.68 -14.99 -29.43
CA VAL A 15 6.56 -14.78 -28.50
C VAL A 15 6.71 -13.44 -27.81
N LEU A 16 5.59 -12.74 -27.61
CA LEU A 16 5.52 -11.55 -26.79
C LEU A 16 5.27 -11.97 -25.35
N VAL A 17 6.20 -11.61 -24.47
CA VAL A 17 6.07 -11.83 -23.03
C VAL A 17 5.74 -10.48 -22.40
N GLU A 18 4.62 -10.42 -21.69
CA GLU A 18 4.21 -9.23 -20.95
C GLU A 18 4.43 -9.47 -19.46
N ILE A 19 5.10 -8.52 -18.82
CA ILE A 19 5.19 -8.46 -17.37
C ILE A 19 4.04 -7.57 -16.93
N GLU A 20 2.99 -8.18 -16.39
CA GLU A 20 1.93 -7.41 -15.75
C GLU A 20 2.47 -6.89 -14.42
N TYR A 21 2.81 -5.61 -14.38
CA TYR A 21 3.15 -4.97 -13.12
C TYR A 21 1.87 -4.90 -12.27
N PRO A 22 1.91 -5.39 -11.01
CA PRO A 22 0.75 -5.26 -10.16
C PRO A 22 0.41 -3.77 -10.10
N LYS A 23 -0.85 -3.44 -10.42
CA LYS A 23 -1.34 -2.07 -10.25
C LYS A 23 -1.04 -1.70 -8.82
N ILE A 24 -0.16 -0.71 -8.62
CA ILE A 24 0.20 -0.18 -7.30
C ILE A 24 -1.12 0.23 -6.67
N SER A 25 -1.65 -0.68 -5.86
CA SER A 25 -3.06 -0.68 -5.53
C SER A 25 -3.35 0.49 -4.61
N SER A 26 -4.60 0.96 -4.60
CA SER A 26 -5.14 1.98 -3.71
C SER A 26 -4.81 1.76 -2.21
N SER A 27 -4.26 0.61 -1.82
CA SER A 27 -3.56 0.41 -0.55
C SER A 27 -2.57 1.52 -0.19
N ALA A 28 -1.79 2.02 -1.15
CA ALA A 28 -0.85 3.11 -0.87
C ALA A 28 -1.60 4.35 -0.35
N PHE A 29 -2.72 4.72 -0.97
CA PHE A 29 -3.56 5.84 -0.54
C PHE A 29 -3.99 5.72 0.93
N TYR A 30 -4.44 4.54 1.36
CA TYR A 30 -4.86 4.32 2.74
C TYR A 30 -3.70 4.41 3.74
N VAL A 31 -2.51 3.95 3.36
CA VAL A 31 -1.29 4.03 4.20
C VAL A 31 -0.83 5.47 4.42
N TYR A 32 -1.22 6.42 3.57
CA TYR A 32 -0.93 7.85 3.76
C TYR A 32 -2.08 8.63 4.41
N ILE A 33 -3.32 8.40 3.97
CA ILE A 33 -4.46 9.21 4.41
C ILE A 33 -4.90 8.86 5.84
N ILE A 34 -4.96 7.56 6.18
CA ILE A 34 -5.42 7.14 7.50
C ILE A 34 -4.50 7.69 8.61
N PRO A 35 -3.17 7.58 8.51
CA PRO A 35 -2.29 8.12 9.54
C PRO A 35 -2.34 9.63 9.66
N LEU A 36 -2.46 10.34 8.55
CA LEU A 36 -2.54 11.80 8.54
C LEU A 36 -3.82 12.29 9.21
N VAL A 37 -4.96 11.70 8.90
CA VAL A 37 -6.24 12.04 9.56
C VAL A 37 -6.22 11.67 11.04
N ALA A 38 -5.69 10.50 11.40
CA ALA A 38 -5.57 10.08 12.79
C ALA A 38 -4.70 11.05 13.61
N MET A 39 -3.58 11.51 13.05
CA MET A 39 -2.71 12.49 13.70
C MET A 39 -3.43 13.82 13.94
N ILE A 40 -4.17 14.34 12.95
CA ILE A 40 -4.97 15.57 13.10
C ILE A 40 -5.98 15.42 14.23
N ILE A 41 -6.70 14.29 14.28
CA ILE A 41 -7.64 13.99 15.36
C ILE A 41 -6.92 13.95 16.71
N GLY A 42 -5.76 13.29 16.79
CA GLY A 42 -4.95 13.21 18.01
C GLY A 42 -4.50 14.58 18.52
N VAL A 43 -4.09 15.49 17.63
CA VAL A 43 -3.74 16.87 17.99
C VAL A 43 -4.95 17.62 18.54
N LEU A 44 -6.11 17.54 17.86
CA LEU A 44 -7.34 18.21 18.30
C LEU A 44 -7.81 17.70 19.68
N VAL A 45 -7.74 16.39 19.89
CA VAL A 45 -8.04 15.76 21.18
C VAL A 45 -7.06 16.24 22.24
N GLY A 46 -5.76 16.24 21.95
CA GLY A 46 -4.73 16.66 22.90
C GLY A 46 -4.83 18.14 23.28
N LEU A 47 -5.21 19.03 22.36
CA LEU A 47 -5.49 20.44 22.67
C LEU A 47 -6.66 20.58 23.66
N ARG A 48 -7.77 19.88 23.40
CA ARG A 48 -8.97 19.96 24.25
C ARG A 48 -8.74 19.34 25.62
N VAL A 49 -7.97 18.25 25.68
CA VAL A 49 -7.54 17.63 26.94
C VAL A 49 -6.60 18.57 27.70
N GLY A 50 -5.58 19.13 27.05
CA GLY A 50 -4.62 20.03 27.70
C GLY A 50 -5.27 21.29 28.29
N GLN A 51 -6.25 21.88 27.59
CA GLN A 51 -7.03 23.01 28.08
C GLN A 51 -7.88 22.66 29.30
N ASN A 52 -8.52 21.49 29.31
CA ASN A 52 -9.38 21.06 30.41
C ASN A 52 -8.63 20.77 31.71
N ILE A 53 -7.34 20.43 31.65
CA ILE A 53 -6.52 20.12 32.84
C ILE A 53 -5.92 21.41 33.45
N GLY A 54 -6.20 22.59 32.88
CA GLY A 54 -5.75 23.89 33.42
C GLY A 54 -4.27 24.19 33.14
N TYR A 55 -3.61 23.39 32.31
CA TYR A 55 -2.22 23.57 31.91
C TYR A 55 -2.15 24.16 30.50
N GLU A 56 -2.66 25.37 30.31
CA GLU A 56 -2.67 26.05 29.00
C GLU A 56 -1.26 26.14 28.38
N ALA A 57 -0.24 26.38 29.22
CA ALA A 57 1.16 26.41 28.80
C ALA A 57 1.70 25.06 28.29
N PHE A 58 1.10 23.94 28.71
CA PHE A 58 1.51 22.59 28.27
C PHE A 58 0.55 21.99 27.24
N ALA A 59 -0.60 22.64 26.96
CA ALA A 59 -1.60 22.13 26.04
C ALA A 59 -1.02 21.89 24.64
N GLU A 60 -0.08 22.74 24.20
CA GLU A 60 0.63 22.58 22.93
C GLU A 60 1.49 21.31 22.92
N ILE A 61 2.30 21.09 23.95
CA ILE A 61 3.15 19.88 24.08
C ILE A 61 2.28 18.63 24.17
N ILE A 62 1.20 18.66 24.96
CA ILE A 62 0.26 17.55 25.10
C ILE A 62 -0.41 17.23 23.75
N SER A 63 -0.74 18.25 22.96
CA SER A 63 -1.31 18.06 21.62
C SER A 63 -0.36 17.37 20.64
N VAL A 64 0.93 17.76 20.65
CA VAL A 64 1.95 17.14 19.80
C VAL A 64 2.17 15.68 20.21
N VAL A 65 2.31 15.41 21.50
CA VAL A 65 2.49 14.05 22.02
C VAL A 65 1.29 13.16 21.69
N THR A 66 0.07 13.66 21.86
CA THR A 66 -1.15 12.91 21.57
C THR A 66 -1.30 12.65 20.06
N GLY A 67 -0.96 13.63 19.22
CA GLY A 67 -0.91 13.48 17.77
C GLY A 67 0.07 12.39 17.32
N LEU A 68 1.27 12.37 17.89
CA LEU A 68 2.28 11.34 17.61
C LEU A 68 1.83 9.95 18.07
N ILE A 69 1.18 9.85 19.24
CA ILE A 69 0.61 8.58 19.72
C ILE A 69 -0.45 8.07 18.73
N PHE A 70 -1.36 8.93 18.27
CA PHE A 70 -2.38 8.55 17.29
C PHE A 70 -1.77 8.12 15.95
N LEU A 71 -0.70 8.80 15.50
CA LEU A 71 0.03 8.43 14.30
C LEU A 71 0.59 7.01 14.44
N VAL A 72 1.32 6.72 15.52
CA VAL A 72 1.88 5.39 15.79
C VAL A 72 0.77 4.34 15.87
N LEU A 73 -0.32 4.62 16.59
CA LEU A 73 -1.47 3.71 16.69
C LEU A 73 -2.09 3.42 15.32
N SER A 74 -2.20 4.41 14.43
CA SER A 74 -2.73 4.20 13.08
C SER A 74 -1.87 3.24 12.27
N TYR A 75 -0.55 3.36 12.35
CA TYR A 75 0.38 2.47 11.63
C TYR A 75 0.37 1.07 12.22
N LEU A 76 0.23 0.93 13.54
CA LEU A 76 0.05 -0.37 14.19
C LEU A 76 -1.26 -1.03 13.75
N LEU A 77 -2.37 -0.29 13.69
CA LEU A 77 -3.66 -0.80 13.20
C LEU A 77 -3.57 -1.21 11.72
N LEU A 78 -2.97 -0.38 10.87
CA LEU A 78 -2.73 -0.71 9.46
C LEU A 78 -1.88 -1.96 9.32
N SER A 79 -0.79 -2.08 10.09
CA SER A 79 0.10 -3.24 10.07
C SER A 79 -0.63 -4.53 10.48
N LEU A 80 -1.49 -4.47 11.51
CA LEU A 80 -2.29 -5.62 11.96
C LEU A 80 -3.30 -6.07 10.89
N LEU A 81 -3.92 -5.12 10.18
CA LEU A 81 -4.86 -5.42 9.09
C LEU A 81 -4.14 -5.96 7.86
N ASP A 82 -2.97 -5.42 7.53
CA ASP A 82 -2.18 -5.83 6.37
C ASP A 82 -1.59 -7.23 6.58
N LYS A 83 -1.17 -7.57 7.80
CA LYS A 83 -0.72 -8.92 8.17
C LYS A 83 -1.80 -9.98 7.95
N ARG A 84 -3.10 -9.61 8.00
CA ARG A 84 -4.21 -10.51 7.66
C ARG A 84 -4.43 -10.66 6.14
N ARG A 85 -4.04 -9.66 5.33
CA ARG A 85 -4.14 -9.71 3.85
C ARG A 85 -2.95 -10.36 3.17
N LYS A 86 -1.78 -10.37 3.83
CA LYS A 86 -0.53 -10.91 3.26
C LYS A 86 -0.57 -12.42 2.92
N ASN A 87 -1.62 -13.14 3.33
CA ASN A 87 -1.83 -14.54 2.94
C ASN A 87 -2.36 -14.71 1.50
N ASN A 88 -2.75 -13.65 0.78
CA ASN A 88 -3.37 -13.75 -0.56
C ASN A 88 -2.70 -12.91 -1.67
N LEU A 89 -1.56 -12.25 -1.44
CA LEU A 89 -1.00 -11.23 -2.37
C LEU A 89 0.40 -11.55 -2.93
N GLN A 90 0.91 -12.77 -2.77
CA GLN A 90 2.23 -13.15 -3.32
C GLN A 90 2.20 -13.62 -4.79
N GLU A 91 1.09 -13.47 -5.51
CA GLU A 91 0.93 -13.98 -6.89
C GLU A 91 0.61 -12.90 -7.95
N GLU A 92 1.18 -11.70 -7.86
CA GLU A 92 0.85 -10.63 -8.84
C GLU A 92 2.04 -10.09 -9.66
N SER A 93 3.09 -10.89 -9.84
CA SER A 93 4.00 -10.71 -10.98
C SER A 93 3.94 -11.94 -11.86
N ARG A 94 2.75 -12.20 -12.42
CA ARG A 94 2.56 -13.26 -13.41
C ARG A 94 3.16 -12.78 -14.72
N ILE A 95 4.35 -13.26 -15.02
CA ILE A 95 4.92 -13.16 -16.35
C ILE A 95 4.04 -14.03 -17.25
N GLN A 96 3.35 -13.45 -18.23
CA GLN A 96 2.42 -14.17 -19.10
C GLN A 96 2.84 -14.05 -20.56
N MET A 97 2.69 -15.16 -21.30
CA MET A 97 2.82 -15.15 -22.74
C MET A 97 1.55 -14.54 -23.33
N LYS A 98 1.68 -13.35 -23.93
CA LYS A 98 0.52 -12.59 -24.45
C LYS A 98 0.11 -13.07 -25.83
N GLU A 99 1.08 -13.22 -26.73
CA GLU A 99 0.82 -13.62 -28.12
C GLU A 99 2.04 -14.24 -28.81
N ILE A 100 1.78 -15.04 -29.85
CA ILE A 100 2.79 -15.52 -30.80
C ILE A 100 2.86 -14.52 -31.95
N ILE A 101 4.03 -13.95 -32.20
CA ILE A 101 4.24 -12.99 -33.28
C ILE A 101 4.13 -13.77 -34.61
N LYS A 102 3.10 -13.46 -35.40
CA LYS A 102 3.06 -13.86 -36.80
C LYS A 102 3.99 -12.92 -37.56
N GLU A 103 5.11 -13.45 -38.03
CA GLU A 103 5.95 -12.74 -39.00
C GLU A 103 5.05 -12.39 -40.19
N LYS A 104 4.91 -11.09 -40.46
CA LYS A 104 4.36 -10.60 -41.72
C LYS A 104 5.37 -11.03 -42.77
N GLU A 105 5.01 -12.01 -43.59
CA GLU A 105 5.72 -12.26 -44.85
C GLU A 105 5.60 -10.96 -45.67
N GLU A 106 6.70 -10.22 -45.79
CA GLU A 106 6.94 -9.23 -46.85
C GLU A 106 7.55 -9.93 -48.07
#